data_AF-A0A7V3J2U4-F1
#
_entry.id   AF-A0A7V3J2U4-F1
#
_cell.length_a   1.000
_cell.length_b   1.000
_cell.length_c   1.000
_cell.angle_alpha   90.00
_cell.angle_beta   90.00
_cell.angle_gamma   90.00
#
_symmetry.space_group_name_H-M   'P 1'
#
loop_
_entity.id
_entity.type
_entity.pdbx_description
1 polymer ?
#
loop_
_entity_poly.entity_id
_entity_poly.type
_entity_poly.pdbx_seq_one_letter_code
_entity_poly.pdbx_strand_id
1 'polypeptide(L)'
;MVVRRVRPGQPLAPHGLPGHLVGFVEALRDQGISVGPSETVDAGRVMATLGLADREVLREGLACAVLRRSDHRETYDALFDLWWPAALGTRAVVTAEQGAEDSNLLVALEDVEAMRQMLVDLLIENRDLADLDEQLVAMIAKIVEAYGKYNSSRGPAYSSYQALKAMALDDLEGRLLAGLLAPYGDEPTPTQQQIAKALAAQRITQLRRMVDAETKRRTAEQLGRDHVQMYGIPQLSENVEFLRASGDQLRQMRRVVAPLARTLATRLAVRRRRARAGAIDLRKTLRKSMSTGGVPIDVVLR
;
A
#
# COMPACT_ATOMS: atom_id res chain seq x y z
N MET A 1 -10.89 -39.08 7.16
CA MET A 1 -9.92 -38.89 6.06
C MET A 1 -8.88 -37.89 6.56
N VAL A 2 -7.65 -38.32 6.86
CA VAL A 2 -6.64 -37.48 7.52
C VAL A 2 -6.16 -36.42 6.53
N VAL A 3 -6.38 -35.14 6.85
CA VAL A 3 -5.93 -33.99 6.05
C VAL A 3 -4.40 -34.04 6.01
N ARG A 4 -3.85 -34.40 4.85
CA ARG A 4 -2.42 -34.47 4.61
C ARG A 4 -1.87 -33.04 4.62
N ARG A 5 -1.28 -32.62 5.74
CA ARG A 5 -0.56 -31.34 5.84
C ARG A 5 0.51 -31.31 4.75
N VAL A 6 0.30 -30.49 3.72
CA VAL A 6 1.35 -30.15 2.76
C VAL A 6 2.39 -29.35 3.53
N ARG A 7 3.49 -30.00 3.94
CA ARG A 7 4.66 -29.25 4.43
C ARG A 7 5.16 -28.40 3.26
N PRO A 8 5.35 -27.08 3.42
CA PRO A 8 6.02 -26.29 2.40
C PRO A 8 7.40 -26.92 2.13
N GLY A 9 7.77 -27.03 0.85
CA GLY A 9 8.97 -27.76 0.42
C GLY A 9 10.30 -27.15 0.89
N GLN A 10 10.27 -25.95 1.47
CA GLN A 10 11.42 -25.27 2.07
C GLN A 10 11.02 -24.60 3.38
N PRO A 11 11.94 -24.45 4.36
CA PRO A 11 11.70 -23.58 5.50
C PRO A 11 11.42 -22.16 5.01
N LEU A 12 10.38 -21.52 5.55
CA LEU A 12 9.98 -20.13 5.25
C LEU A 12 11.10 -19.09 5.47
N ALA A 13 12.16 -19.50 6.17
CA ALA A 13 13.38 -18.75 6.44
C ALA A 13 14.58 -19.71 6.57
N PRO A 14 15.33 -19.99 5.48
CA PRO A 14 16.64 -20.60 5.60
C PRO A 14 17.51 -19.69 6.49
N HIS A 15 18.18 -20.23 7.50
CA HIS A 15 18.99 -19.47 8.47
C HIS A 15 18.23 -18.63 9.50
N GLY A 16 16.93 -18.90 9.72
CA GLY A 16 16.15 -18.27 10.79
C GLY A 16 15.87 -16.78 10.55
N LEU A 17 15.61 -16.02 11.61
CA LEU A 17 15.25 -14.60 11.52
C LEU A 17 16.30 -13.74 10.78
N PRO A 18 17.62 -13.91 10.98
CA PRO A 18 18.62 -13.15 10.22
C PRO A 18 18.56 -13.45 8.71
N GLY A 19 18.41 -14.72 8.33
CA GLY A 19 18.27 -15.10 6.92
C GLY A 19 16.99 -14.55 6.30
N HIS A 20 15.90 -14.51 7.06
CA HIS A 20 14.63 -13.91 6.64
C HIS A 20 14.75 -12.41 6.39
N LEU A 21 15.44 -11.67 7.28
CA LEU A 21 15.76 -10.26 7.07
C LEU A 21 16.61 -10.03 5.82
N VAL A 22 17.66 -10.85 5.62
CA VAL A 22 18.52 -10.74 4.43
C VAL A 22 17.72 -10.96 3.15
N GLY A 23 16.88 -12.01 3.11
CA GLY A 23 16.04 -12.28 1.94
C GLY A 23 15.06 -11.14 1.62
N PHE A 24 14.50 -10.47 2.63
CA PHE A 24 13.69 -9.28 2.39
C PHE A 24 14.48 -8.11 1.85
N VAL A 25 15.68 -7.88 2.38
CA VAL A 25 16.56 -6.83 1.89
C VAL A 25 16.94 -7.10 0.43
N GLU A 26 17.17 -8.37 0.06
CA GLU A 26 17.35 -8.78 -1.33
C GLU A 26 16.09 -8.51 -2.16
N ALA A 27 14.90 -8.86 -1.65
CA ALA A 27 13.64 -8.57 -2.34
C ALA A 27 13.39 -7.07 -2.57
N LEU A 28 13.75 -6.22 -1.60
CA LEU A 28 13.72 -4.76 -1.73
C LEU A 28 14.67 -4.30 -2.86
N ARG A 29 15.89 -4.82 -2.91
CA ARG A 29 16.88 -4.49 -3.95
C ARG A 29 16.40 -4.89 -5.34
N ASP A 30 15.81 -6.07 -5.47
CA ASP A 30 15.27 -6.57 -6.74
C ASP A 30 14.12 -5.72 -7.26
N GLN A 31 13.38 -5.05 -6.38
CA GLN A 31 12.35 -4.06 -6.74
C GLN A 31 12.91 -2.64 -6.94
N GLY A 32 14.23 -2.47 -6.89
CA GLY A 32 14.91 -1.18 -7.12
C GLY A 32 15.10 -0.32 -5.87
N ILE A 33 14.71 -0.80 -4.68
CA ILE A 33 14.97 -0.08 -3.42
C ILE A 33 16.42 -0.36 -3.00
N SER A 34 17.29 0.63 -3.17
CA SER A 34 18.72 0.50 -2.85
C SER A 34 18.95 0.46 -1.34
N VAL A 35 19.14 -0.75 -0.80
CA VAL A 35 19.50 -1.01 0.60
C VAL A 35 20.94 -1.49 0.65
N GLY A 36 21.86 -0.73 1.27
CA GLY A 36 23.26 -1.12 1.37
C GLY A 36 23.55 -2.05 2.57
N PRO A 37 24.81 -2.48 2.75
CA PRO A 37 25.22 -3.29 3.89
C PRO A 37 24.97 -2.58 5.23
N SER A 38 25.21 -1.27 5.31
CA SER A 38 24.98 -0.49 6.53
C SER A 38 23.50 -0.46 6.91
N GLU A 39 22.61 -0.21 5.94
CA GLU A 39 21.16 -0.25 6.17
C GLU A 39 20.68 -1.65 6.57
N THR A 40 21.30 -2.71 6.03
CA THR A 40 21.00 -4.09 6.43
C THR A 40 21.35 -4.33 7.90
N VAL A 41 22.50 -3.80 8.35
CA VAL A 41 22.91 -3.87 9.77
C VAL A 41 21.96 -3.06 10.65
N ASP A 42 21.57 -1.85 10.21
CA ASP A 42 20.64 -1.00 10.94
C ASP A 42 19.24 -1.64 11.04
N ALA A 43 18.76 -2.30 9.99
CA ALA A 43 17.53 -3.08 10.01
C ALA A 43 17.60 -4.23 11.03
N GLY A 44 18.75 -4.90 11.13
CA GLY A 44 18.99 -5.92 12.15
C GLY A 44 18.95 -5.34 13.58
N ARG A 45 19.53 -4.14 13.79
CA ARG A 45 19.45 -3.43 15.07
C ARG A 45 18.02 -3.01 15.42
N VAL A 46 17.26 -2.52 14.45
CA VAL A 46 15.83 -2.20 14.61
C VAL A 46 15.07 -3.42 15.11
N MET A 47 15.22 -4.58 14.45
CA MET A 47 14.58 -5.82 14.89
C MET A 47 14.98 -6.22 16.31
N ALA A 48 16.27 -6.09 16.66
CA ALA A 48 16.75 -6.40 18.01
C ALA A 48 16.22 -5.44 19.08
N THR A 49 15.95 -4.19 18.71
CA THR A 49 15.52 -3.13 19.65
C THR A 49 14.02 -3.10 19.83
N LEU A 50 13.26 -3.14 18.74
CA LEU A 50 11.79 -3.07 18.76
C LEU A 50 11.15 -4.44 19.02
N GLY A 51 11.88 -5.53 18.74
CA GLY A 51 11.35 -6.87 18.79
C GLY A 51 10.38 -7.18 17.64
N LEU A 52 9.61 -8.26 17.81
CA LEU A 52 8.65 -8.76 16.81
C LEU A 52 7.22 -8.81 17.35
N ALA A 53 6.98 -8.23 18.54
CA ALA A 53 5.68 -8.30 19.21
C ALA A 53 4.64 -7.42 18.52
N ASP A 54 5.03 -6.18 18.19
CA ASP A 54 4.18 -5.24 17.47
C ASP A 54 4.68 -5.12 16.03
N ARG A 55 3.84 -5.63 15.11
CA ARG A 55 4.13 -5.65 13.69
C ARG A 55 4.15 -4.25 13.07
N GLU A 56 3.28 -3.37 13.53
CA GLU A 56 3.17 -2.02 12.98
C GLU A 56 4.41 -1.21 13.39
N VAL A 57 4.83 -1.32 14.65
CA VAL A 57 6.07 -0.74 15.14
C VAL A 57 7.29 -1.29 14.39
N LEU A 58 7.34 -2.60 14.15
CA LEU A 58 8.41 -3.21 13.35
C LEU A 58 8.42 -2.67 11.91
N ARG A 59 7.24 -2.54 11.27
CA ARG A 59 7.10 -2.01 9.92
C ARG A 59 7.68 -0.60 9.81
N GLU A 60 7.29 0.29 10.73
CA GLU A 60 7.76 1.67 10.72
C GLU A 60 9.25 1.77 11.06
N GLY A 61 9.73 0.95 12.00
CA GLY A 61 11.15 0.90 12.36
C GLY A 61 12.02 0.48 11.18
N LEU A 62 11.63 -0.59 10.49
CA LEU A 62 12.37 -1.08 9.32
C LEU A 62 12.31 -0.09 8.17
N ALA A 63 11.17 0.58 7.96
CA ALA A 63 11.01 1.63 6.95
C ALA A 63 12.02 2.76 7.18
N CYS A 64 12.18 3.19 8.43
CA CYS A 64 13.16 4.20 8.82
C CYS A 64 14.61 3.77 8.53
N ALA A 65 14.93 2.49 8.66
CA ALA A 65 16.28 1.98 8.41
C ALA A 65 16.60 1.88 6.90
N VAL A 66 15.62 1.49 6.06
CA VAL A 66 15.88 1.11 4.67
C VAL A 66 15.42 2.13 3.63
N LEU A 67 14.45 3.00 3.93
CA LEU A 67 13.91 3.96 2.95
C LEU A 67 14.69 5.26 2.92
N ARG A 68 15.12 5.66 1.71
CA ARG A 68 15.74 6.97 1.44
C ARG A 68 14.80 7.95 0.74
N ARG A 69 13.71 7.45 0.16
CA ARG A 69 12.75 8.23 -0.61
C ARG A 69 11.34 7.84 -0.22
N SER A 70 10.47 8.84 -0.07
CA SER A 70 9.08 8.63 0.34
C SER A 70 8.23 7.95 -0.74
N ASP A 71 8.60 8.07 -2.01
CA ASP A 71 7.91 7.44 -3.14
C ASP A 71 8.09 5.92 -3.19
N HIS A 72 9.07 5.36 -2.48
CA HIS A 72 9.30 3.91 -2.39
C HIS A 72 8.43 3.24 -1.31
N ARG A 73 7.68 4.02 -0.54
CA ARG A 73 6.94 3.55 0.63
C ARG A 73 5.90 2.49 0.30
N GLU A 74 5.15 2.68 -0.78
CA GLU A 74 4.08 1.74 -1.19
C GLU A 74 4.64 0.36 -1.57
N THR A 75 5.72 0.33 -2.35
CA THR A 75 6.43 -0.91 -2.72
C THR A 75 7.03 -1.60 -1.49
N TYR A 76 7.61 -0.82 -0.57
CA TYR A 76 8.13 -1.32 0.69
C TYR A 76 7.04 -1.94 1.56
N ASP A 77 5.91 -1.25 1.77
CA ASP A 77 4.81 -1.75 2.60
C ASP A 77 4.27 -3.07 2.04
N ALA A 78 4.11 -3.16 0.71
CA ALA A 78 3.68 -4.38 0.05
C ALA A 78 4.67 -5.56 0.21
N LEU A 79 5.98 -5.29 0.15
CA LEU A 79 7.00 -6.31 0.38
C LEU A 79 7.09 -6.70 1.85
N PHE A 80 6.93 -5.74 2.77
CA PHE A 80 6.87 -6.01 4.20
C PHE A 80 5.69 -6.93 4.51
N ASP A 81 4.51 -6.67 3.94
CA ASP A 81 3.33 -7.53 4.10
C ASP A 81 3.55 -8.95 3.57
N LEU A 82 4.30 -9.11 2.49
CA LEU A 82 4.65 -10.41 1.92
C LEU A 82 5.63 -11.20 2.78
N TRP A 83 6.64 -10.52 3.34
CA TRP A 83 7.72 -11.18 4.08
C TRP A 83 7.41 -11.33 5.57
N TRP A 84 6.76 -10.34 6.19
CA TRP A 84 6.24 -10.33 7.56
C TRP A 84 4.70 -10.31 7.52
N PRO A 85 4.06 -11.39 7.07
CA PRO A 85 2.61 -11.46 7.15
C PRO A 85 2.18 -11.31 8.61
N ALA A 86 1.06 -10.63 8.86
CA ALA A 86 0.39 -10.72 10.15
C ALA A 86 0.23 -12.21 10.49
N ALA A 87 0.39 -12.60 11.76
CA ALA A 87 0.35 -13.99 12.17
C ALA A 87 -1.05 -14.58 11.93
N LEU A 88 -1.31 -15.03 10.70
CA LEU A 88 -2.57 -15.58 10.20
C LEU A 88 -2.48 -17.07 9.89
N GLY A 89 -1.34 -17.68 10.20
CA GLY A 89 -1.25 -19.13 10.29
C GLY A 89 -1.92 -19.58 11.59
N THR A 90 -2.66 -20.68 11.53
CA THR A 90 -3.07 -21.45 12.71
C THR A 90 -1.92 -21.43 13.71
N ARG A 91 -2.14 -20.84 14.90
CA ARG A 91 -1.21 -21.05 16.01
C ARG A 91 -0.93 -22.55 16.02
N ALA A 92 0.33 -22.96 16.02
CA ALA A 92 0.68 -24.39 16.09
C ALA A 92 0.10 -25.07 17.35
N VAL A 93 -0.50 -24.28 18.25
CA VAL A 93 -1.38 -24.67 19.34
C VAL A 93 -2.83 -24.37 18.93
N VAL A 94 -3.54 -25.38 18.44
CA VAL A 94 -5.01 -25.37 18.37
C VAL A 94 -5.49 -25.59 19.80
N THR A 95 -6.14 -24.60 20.41
CA THR A 95 -6.82 -24.78 21.70
C THR A 95 -8.20 -25.40 21.47
N ALA A 96 -8.70 -26.20 22.43
CA ALA A 96 -9.96 -26.94 22.26
C ALA A 96 -11.20 -26.04 22.06
N GLU A 97 -11.15 -24.78 22.49
CA GLU A 97 -12.21 -23.78 22.30
C GLU A 97 -12.32 -23.29 20.83
N GLN A 98 -11.22 -23.27 20.07
CA GLN A 98 -11.21 -22.84 18.66
C GLN A 98 -11.96 -23.80 17.73
N GLY A 99 -12.13 -25.07 18.11
CA GLY A 99 -12.81 -26.08 17.28
C GLY A 99 -14.33 -25.88 17.15
N ALA A 100 -14.97 -25.27 18.16
CA ALA A 100 -16.41 -24.98 18.14
C ALA A 100 -16.73 -23.74 17.30
N GLU A 101 -15.92 -22.69 17.42
CA GLU A 101 -16.00 -21.49 16.56
C GLU A 101 -15.68 -21.82 15.10
N ASP A 102 -14.71 -22.71 14.85
CA ASP A 102 -14.40 -23.18 13.49
C ASP A 102 -15.62 -23.83 12.81
N SER A 103 -16.41 -24.61 13.55
CA SER A 103 -17.59 -25.30 13.02
C SER A 103 -18.71 -24.33 12.64
N ASN A 104 -19.02 -23.32 13.48
CA ASN A 104 -20.02 -22.29 13.14
C ASN A 104 -19.57 -21.41 11.96
N LEU A 105 -18.28 -21.07 11.89
CA LEU A 105 -17.71 -20.34 10.75
C LEU A 105 -17.79 -21.15 9.46
N LEU A 106 -17.57 -22.46 9.49
CA LEU A 106 -17.69 -23.31 8.31
C LEU A 106 -19.14 -23.36 7.79
N VAL A 107 -20.13 -23.45 8.69
CA VAL A 107 -21.56 -23.38 8.32
C VAL A 107 -21.91 -22.02 7.73
N ALA A 108 -21.43 -20.93 8.33
CA ALA A 108 -21.63 -19.58 7.79
C ALA A 108 -20.97 -19.38 6.41
N LEU A 109 -19.94 -20.15 6.06
CA LEU A 109 -19.30 -20.11 4.74
C LEU A 109 -20.00 -21.00 3.70
N GLU A 110 -20.97 -21.82 4.09
CA GLU A 110 -21.86 -22.51 3.15
C GLU A 110 -23.01 -21.58 2.72
N ASP A 111 -23.41 -20.63 3.57
CA ASP A 111 -24.42 -19.62 3.29
C ASP A 111 -23.81 -18.21 3.12
N VAL A 112 -23.75 -17.75 1.87
CA VAL A 112 -23.20 -16.43 1.52
C VAL A 112 -23.87 -15.29 2.29
N GLU A 113 -25.16 -15.41 2.62
CA GLU A 113 -25.90 -14.36 3.33
C GLU A 113 -25.50 -14.30 4.81
N ALA A 114 -25.35 -15.47 5.46
CA ALA A 114 -24.85 -15.58 6.82
C ALA A 114 -23.40 -15.08 6.95
N MET A 115 -22.54 -15.42 5.98
CA MET A 115 -21.18 -14.89 5.89
C MET A 115 -21.17 -13.35 5.83
N ARG A 116 -22.03 -12.74 5.01
CA ARG A 116 -22.10 -11.27 4.89
C ARG A 116 -22.57 -10.62 6.17
N GLN A 117 -23.57 -11.20 6.83
CA GLN A 117 -24.07 -10.66 8.10
C GLN A 117 -22.96 -10.67 9.17
N MET A 118 -22.27 -11.80 9.33
CA MET A 118 -21.17 -11.92 10.28
C MET A 118 -20.00 -10.96 9.96
N LEU A 119 -19.68 -10.73 8.68
CA LEU A 119 -18.70 -9.70 8.30
C LEU A 119 -19.15 -8.29 8.70
N VAL A 120 -20.43 -7.95 8.49
CA VAL A 120 -20.97 -6.64 8.87
C VAL A 120 -20.89 -6.46 10.39
N ASP A 121 -21.28 -7.47 11.16
CA ASP A 121 -21.26 -7.42 12.62
C ASP A 121 -19.83 -7.20 13.14
N LEU A 122 -18.86 -8.00 12.66
CA LEU A 122 -17.44 -7.82 13.02
C LEU A 122 -16.90 -6.44 12.61
N LEU A 123 -17.30 -5.92 11.45
CA LEU A 123 -16.88 -4.59 11.02
C LEU A 123 -17.53 -3.49 11.88
N ILE A 124 -18.73 -3.70 12.41
CA ILE A 124 -19.40 -2.74 13.30
C ILE A 124 -18.71 -2.72 14.67
N GLU A 125 -18.47 -3.90 15.24
CA GLU A 125 -17.88 -4.11 16.56
C GLU A 125 -16.43 -3.63 16.65
N ASN A 126 -15.67 -3.72 15.54
CA ASN A 126 -14.32 -3.19 15.42
C ASN A 126 -14.29 -1.65 15.43
N ARG A 127 -14.30 -1.09 16.64
CA ARG A 127 -14.23 0.35 16.89
C ARG A 127 -12.81 0.88 16.78
N ASP A 128 -11.82 0.10 17.18
CA ASP A 128 -10.40 0.47 17.10
C ASP A 128 -9.73 -0.13 15.87
N LEU A 129 -9.21 0.77 15.04
CA LEU A 129 -8.56 0.46 13.76
C LEU A 129 -7.15 -0.12 13.94
N ALA A 130 -6.59 0.00 15.14
CA ALA A 130 -5.21 -0.36 15.46
C ALA A 130 -5.05 -1.82 15.91
N ASP A 131 -6.08 -2.39 16.54
CA ASP A 131 -6.10 -3.83 16.81
C ASP A 131 -6.67 -4.53 15.59
N LEU A 132 -5.82 -5.33 14.95
CA LEU A 132 -6.26 -6.33 14.00
C LEU A 132 -7.07 -7.36 14.78
N ASP A 133 -8.38 -7.19 14.83
CA ASP A 133 -9.26 -8.15 15.48
C ASP A 133 -9.03 -9.53 14.86
N GLU A 134 -8.47 -10.42 15.69
CA GLU A 134 -8.07 -11.78 15.32
C GLU A 134 -9.25 -12.52 14.66
N GLN A 135 -10.49 -12.20 15.05
CA GLN A 135 -11.70 -12.79 14.48
C GLN A 135 -11.95 -12.34 13.04
N LEU A 136 -11.89 -11.04 12.77
CA LEU A 136 -12.05 -10.50 11.41
C LEU A 136 -10.97 -11.08 10.48
N VAL A 137 -9.72 -11.17 10.95
CA VAL A 137 -8.65 -11.69 10.09
C VAL A 137 -8.79 -13.20 9.86
N ALA A 138 -9.17 -13.97 10.88
CA ALA A 138 -9.45 -15.39 10.73
C ALA A 138 -10.62 -15.63 9.74
N MET A 139 -11.67 -14.81 9.82
CA MET A 139 -12.79 -14.88 8.88
C MET A 139 -12.35 -14.60 7.45
N ILE A 140 -11.57 -13.53 7.22
CA ILE A 140 -11.03 -13.20 5.90
C ILE A 140 -10.17 -14.36 5.35
N ALA A 141 -9.31 -14.95 6.18
CA ALA A 141 -8.50 -16.11 5.78
C ALA A 141 -9.37 -17.25 5.27
N LYS A 142 -10.48 -17.57 5.95
CA LYS A 142 -11.41 -18.62 5.51
C LYS A 142 -12.20 -18.24 4.26
N ILE A 143 -12.61 -16.98 4.12
CA ILE A 143 -13.31 -16.52 2.91
C ILE A 143 -12.40 -16.62 1.69
N VAL A 144 -11.13 -16.19 1.81
CA VAL A 144 -10.14 -16.34 0.73
C VAL A 144 -9.88 -17.82 0.44
N GLU A 145 -9.90 -18.68 1.45
CA GLU A 145 -9.79 -20.13 1.27
C GLU A 145 -10.92 -20.71 0.42
N ALA A 146 -12.15 -20.36 0.74
CA ALA A 146 -13.35 -20.93 0.15
C ALA A 146 -13.64 -20.34 -1.23
N TYR A 147 -13.53 -19.01 -1.36
CA TYR A 147 -14.00 -18.28 -2.54
C TYR A 147 -12.88 -17.61 -3.35
N GLY A 148 -11.67 -17.49 -2.80
CA GLY A 148 -10.53 -16.89 -3.50
C GLY A 148 -9.86 -17.83 -4.50
N LYS A 149 -10.09 -19.14 -4.40
CA LYS A 149 -9.43 -20.17 -5.23
C LYS A 149 -9.98 -20.19 -6.65
N TYR A 150 -9.09 -20.27 -7.63
CA TYR A 150 -9.41 -20.53 -9.03
C TYR A 150 -8.34 -21.39 -9.70
N ASN A 151 -8.69 -22.05 -10.81
CA ASN A 151 -7.71 -22.81 -11.60
C ASN A 151 -7.11 -21.92 -12.69
N SER A 152 -5.79 -21.72 -12.61
CA SER A 152 -4.98 -21.11 -13.66
C SER A 152 -4.33 -22.19 -14.52
N SER A 153 -3.77 -21.80 -15.67
CA SER A 153 -2.99 -22.69 -16.55
C SER A 153 -1.76 -23.29 -15.86
N ARG A 154 -1.29 -22.67 -14.76
CA ARG A 154 -0.15 -23.12 -13.95
C ARG A 154 -0.57 -23.85 -12.66
N GLY A 155 -1.86 -24.18 -12.51
CA GLY A 155 -2.40 -24.84 -11.32
C GLY A 155 -3.35 -23.95 -10.51
N PRO A 156 -3.70 -24.36 -9.27
CA PRO A 156 -4.57 -23.57 -8.42
C PRO A 156 -3.91 -22.22 -8.10
N ALA A 157 -4.70 -21.15 -7.98
CA ALA A 157 -4.24 -19.82 -7.64
C ALA A 157 -5.30 -19.10 -6.80
N TYR A 158 -4.91 -17.99 -6.17
CA TYR A 158 -5.82 -17.16 -5.38
C TYR A 158 -5.99 -15.79 -6.02
N SER A 159 -7.22 -15.27 -5.98
CA SER A 159 -7.57 -13.97 -6.55
C SER A 159 -8.39 -13.16 -5.57
N SER A 160 -7.90 -11.96 -5.21
CA SER A 160 -8.62 -11.05 -4.32
C SER A 160 -9.93 -10.61 -4.94
N TYR A 161 -9.96 -10.42 -6.26
CA TYR A 161 -11.21 -10.14 -6.99
C TYR A 161 -12.30 -11.20 -6.73
N GLN A 162 -11.97 -12.49 -6.67
CA GLN A 162 -12.97 -13.55 -6.46
C GLN A 162 -13.49 -13.53 -5.02
N ALA A 163 -12.57 -13.38 -4.05
CA ALA A 163 -12.94 -13.25 -2.65
C ALA A 163 -13.83 -12.01 -2.40
N LEU A 164 -13.43 -10.84 -2.90
CA LEU A 164 -14.20 -9.60 -2.77
C LEU A 164 -15.55 -9.66 -3.51
N LYS A 165 -15.61 -10.37 -4.64
CA LYS A 165 -16.86 -10.59 -5.37
C LYS A 165 -17.84 -11.45 -4.57
N ALA A 166 -17.36 -12.50 -3.89
CA ALA A 166 -18.20 -13.33 -3.02
C ALA A 166 -18.78 -12.52 -1.84
N MET A 167 -17.97 -11.62 -1.27
CA MET A 167 -18.39 -10.69 -0.22
C MET A 167 -19.40 -9.63 -0.69
N ALA A 168 -19.53 -9.39 -1.99
CA ALA A 168 -20.29 -8.29 -2.61
C ALA A 168 -20.10 -6.94 -1.89
N LEU A 169 -18.89 -6.39 -2.04
CA LEU A 169 -18.45 -5.17 -1.36
C LEU A 169 -19.47 -4.03 -1.36
N ASP A 170 -20.18 -3.81 -2.48
CA ASP A 170 -21.15 -2.72 -2.62
C ASP A 170 -22.39 -2.92 -1.71
N ASP A 171 -22.87 -4.16 -1.59
CA ASP A 171 -23.96 -4.53 -0.67
C ASP A 171 -23.50 -4.40 0.79
N LEU A 172 -22.26 -4.84 1.05
CA LEU A 172 -21.66 -4.80 2.37
C LEU A 172 -21.44 -3.36 2.87
N GLU A 173 -21.05 -2.43 1.99
CA GLU A 173 -20.94 -1.00 2.33
C GLU A 173 -22.30 -0.41 2.72
N GLY A 174 -23.37 -0.75 1.99
CA GLY A 174 -24.73 -0.31 2.29
C GLY A 174 -25.24 -0.82 3.64
N ARG A 175 -25.02 -2.11 3.94
CA ARG A 175 -25.39 -2.72 5.22
C ARG A 175 -24.59 -2.17 6.39
N LEU A 176 -23.28 -1.97 6.20
CA LEU A 176 -22.42 -1.36 7.20
C LEU A 176 -22.85 0.08 7.51
N LEU A 177 -23.20 0.86 6.49
CA LEU A 177 -23.75 2.21 6.67
C LEU A 177 -25.06 2.16 7.46
N ALA A 178 -25.98 1.26 7.11
CA ALA A 178 -27.25 1.09 7.83
C ALA A 178 -27.03 0.71 9.30
N GLY A 179 -26.15 -0.26 9.57
CA GLY A 179 -25.80 -0.68 10.94
C GLY A 179 -25.10 0.42 11.75
N LEU A 180 -24.28 1.25 11.11
CA LEU A 180 -23.67 2.42 11.73
C LEU A 180 -24.67 3.55 12.03
N LEU A 181 -25.77 3.62 11.28
CA LEU A 181 -26.82 4.61 11.50
C LEU A 181 -27.88 4.16 12.49
N ALA A 182 -28.07 2.85 12.68
CA ALA A 182 -29.08 2.28 13.57
C ALA A 182 -29.10 2.89 15.00
N PRO A 183 -27.96 3.23 15.64
CA PRO A 183 -27.96 3.87 16.97
C PRO A 183 -28.58 5.28 17.00
N TYR A 184 -28.69 5.95 15.85
CA TYR A 184 -29.23 7.31 15.75
C TYR A 184 -30.74 7.35 15.44
N GLY A 185 -31.39 6.19 15.28
CA GLY A 185 -32.82 6.08 14.96
C GLY A 185 -33.15 6.48 13.52
N ASP A 186 -34.41 6.83 13.27
CA ASP A 186 -34.96 7.05 11.92
C ASP A 186 -34.57 8.41 11.30
N GLU A 187 -34.14 9.37 12.11
CA GLU A 187 -33.77 10.73 11.67
C GLU A 187 -32.33 11.12 12.08
N PRO A 188 -31.30 10.47 11.51
CA PRO A 188 -29.92 10.86 11.75
C PRO A 188 -29.63 12.24 11.17
N THR A 189 -28.96 13.08 11.95
CA THR A 189 -28.51 14.42 11.51
C THR A 189 -27.58 14.33 10.29
N PRO A 190 -27.50 15.36 9.45
CA PRO A 190 -26.61 15.36 8.28
C PRO A 190 -25.14 15.08 8.63
N THR A 191 -24.68 15.54 9.79
CA THR A 191 -23.33 15.27 10.30
C THR A 191 -23.14 13.80 10.68
N GLN A 192 -24.11 13.17 11.34
CA GLN A 192 -24.05 11.74 11.67
C GLN A 192 -24.02 10.88 10.40
N GLN A 193 -24.81 11.23 9.38
CA GLN A 193 -24.79 10.56 8.09
C GLN A 193 -23.43 10.66 7.40
N GLN A 194 -22.81 11.84 7.40
CA GLN A 194 -21.48 12.03 6.82
C GLN A 194 -20.41 11.22 7.57
N ILE A 195 -20.46 11.20 8.91
CA ILE A 195 -19.53 10.43 9.73
C ILE A 195 -19.69 8.92 9.47
N ALA A 196 -20.92 8.40 9.48
CA ALA A 196 -21.19 6.99 9.22
C ALA A 196 -20.71 6.58 7.81
N LYS A 197 -20.96 7.42 6.80
CA LYS A 197 -20.49 7.19 5.43
C LYS A 197 -18.97 7.17 5.34
N ALA A 198 -18.28 8.12 5.98
CA ALA A 198 -16.82 8.16 5.99
C ALA A 198 -16.23 6.93 6.70
N LEU A 199 -16.80 6.53 7.82
CA LEU A 199 -16.37 5.35 8.59
C LEU A 199 -16.62 4.05 7.80
N ALA A 200 -17.76 3.91 7.14
CA ALA A 200 -18.06 2.76 6.27
C ALA A 200 -17.04 2.65 5.13
N ALA A 201 -16.81 3.74 4.39
CA ALA A 201 -15.84 3.76 3.29
C ALA A 201 -14.41 3.40 3.77
N GLN A 202 -14.02 3.90 4.94
CA GLN A 202 -12.73 3.57 5.56
C GLN A 202 -12.62 2.08 5.90
N ARG A 203 -13.62 1.50 6.56
CA ARG A 203 -13.66 0.07 6.94
C ARG A 203 -13.65 -0.85 5.71
N ILE A 204 -14.39 -0.50 4.66
CA ILE A 204 -14.36 -1.21 3.38
C ILE A 204 -12.97 -1.18 2.74
N THR A 205 -12.31 -0.02 2.79
CA THR A 205 -10.94 0.12 2.28
C THR A 205 -9.96 -0.76 3.07
N GLN A 206 -10.11 -0.84 4.39
CA GLN A 206 -9.31 -1.73 5.24
C GLN A 206 -9.58 -3.21 4.95
N LEU A 207 -10.84 -3.62 4.85
CA LEU A 207 -11.23 -4.99 4.47
C LEU A 207 -10.58 -5.41 3.16
N ARG A 208 -10.63 -4.55 2.13
CA ARG A 208 -9.98 -4.80 0.85
C ARG A 208 -8.48 -5.04 1.01
N ARG A 209 -7.77 -4.20 1.79
CA ARG A 209 -6.33 -4.38 2.05
C ARG A 209 -6.03 -5.71 2.74
N MET A 210 -6.85 -6.11 3.71
CA MET A 210 -6.69 -7.38 4.42
C MET A 210 -6.90 -8.58 3.48
N VAL A 211 -7.91 -8.54 2.61
CA VAL A 211 -8.17 -9.59 1.61
C VAL A 211 -7.03 -9.67 0.58
N ASP A 212 -6.51 -8.53 0.13
CA ASP A 212 -5.36 -8.47 -0.78
C ASP A 212 -4.11 -9.06 -0.12
N ALA A 213 -3.81 -8.69 1.13
CA ALA A 213 -2.68 -9.22 1.89
C ALA A 213 -2.78 -10.74 2.10
N GLU A 214 -3.95 -11.23 2.49
CA GLU A 214 -4.20 -12.66 2.68
C GLU A 214 -4.09 -13.44 1.35
N THR A 215 -4.62 -12.89 0.26
CA THR A 215 -4.50 -13.49 -1.07
C THR A 215 -3.03 -13.59 -1.51
N LYS A 216 -2.25 -12.52 -1.30
CA LYS A 216 -0.81 -12.51 -1.58
C LYS A 216 -0.06 -13.54 -0.75
N ARG A 217 -0.38 -13.67 0.54
CA ARG A 217 0.20 -14.69 1.44
C ARG A 217 -0.04 -16.09 0.90
N ARG A 218 -1.29 -16.45 0.60
CA ARG A 218 -1.63 -17.79 0.07
C ARG A 218 -1.00 -18.07 -1.29
N THR A 219 -0.93 -17.06 -2.14
CA THR A 219 -0.24 -17.17 -3.43
C THR A 219 1.26 -17.42 -3.21
N ALA A 220 1.88 -16.77 -2.23
CA ALA A 220 3.29 -16.97 -1.89
C ALA A 220 3.56 -18.35 -1.28
N GLU A 221 2.66 -18.86 -0.45
CA GLU A 221 2.74 -20.22 0.10
C GLU A 221 2.66 -21.29 -1.00
N GLN A 222 1.87 -21.03 -2.05
CA GLN A 222 1.64 -21.99 -3.12
C GLN A 222 2.66 -21.90 -4.27
N LEU A 223 2.95 -20.70 -4.76
CA LEU A 223 3.80 -20.44 -5.94
C LEU A 223 5.19 -19.90 -5.58
N GLY A 224 5.44 -19.62 -4.30
CA GLY A 224 6.67 -18.99 -3.82
C GLY A 224 6.58 -17.46 -3.72
N ARG A 225 7.41 -16.88 -2.84
CA ARG A 225 7.49 -15.42 -2.64
C ARG A 225 7.93 -14.70 -3.91
N ASP A 226 8.87 -15.27 -4.66
CA ASP A 226 9.42 -14.67 -5.90
C ASP A 226 8.32 -14.39 -6.93
N HIS A 227 7.34 -15.30 -7.06
CA HIS A 227 6.22 -15.12 -7.96
C HIS A 227 5.35 -13.93 -7.54
N VAL A 228 5.06 -13.79 -6.24
CA VAL A 228 4.27 -12.67 -5.73
C VAL A 228 5.05 -11.36 -5.82
N GLN A 229 6.36 -11.39 -5.62
CA GLN A 229 7.23 -10.24 -5.78
C GLN A 229 7.23 -9.71 -7.22
N MET A 230 7.23 -10.58 -8.23
CA MET A 230 7.21 -10.14 -9.63
C MET A 230 5.87 -9.54 -10.07
N TYR A 231 4.73 -10.09 -9.62
CA TYR A 231 3.42 -9.73 -10.17
C TYR A 231 2.45 -9.06 -9.19
N GLY A 232 2.67 -9.21 -7.88
CA GLY A 232 1.77 -8.75 -6.82
C GLY A 232 2.25 -7.52 -6.04
N ILE A 233 3.45 -7.01 -6.36
CA ILE A 233 4.05 -5.84 -5.70
C ILE A 233 3.98 -4.62 -6.64
N PRO A 234 3.55 -3.44 -6.14
CA PRO A 234 3.58 -2.20 -6.91
C PRO A 234 5.00 -1.86 -7.37
N GLN A 235 5.14 -1.55 -8.65
CA GLN A 235 6.41 -1.10 -9.23
C GLN A 235 6.75 0.32 -8.79
N LEU A 236 8.03 0.59 -8.56
CA LEU A 236 8.51 1.94 -8.28
C LEU A 236 8.17 2.89 -9.42
N SER A 237 7.90 4.15 -9.11
CA SER A 237 7.47 5.15 -10.10
C SER A 237 8.48 5.35 -11.23
N GLU A 238 9.77 5.12 -10.98
CA GLU A 238 10.84 5.22 -11.98
C GLU A 238 10.95 4.00 -12.89
N ASN A 239 10.38 2.86 -12.50
CA ASN A 239 10.41 1.60 -13.26
C ASN A 239 9.14 1.37 -14.08
N VAL A 240 8.11 2.22 -13.92
CA VAL A 240 6.86 2.13 -14.69
C VAL A 240 7.05 2.72 -16.08
N GLU A 241 6.74 1.94 -17.11
CA GLU A 241 6.74 2.40 -18.50
C GLU A 241 5.66 3.47 -18.74
N PHE A 242 6.06 4.66 -19.20
CA PHE A 242 5.17 5.81 -19.40
C PHE A 242 3.92 5.51 -20.23
N LEU A 243 4.04 4.63 -21.24
CA LEU A 243 2.94 4.29 -22.16
C LEU A 243 1.90 3.36 -21.52
N ARG A 244 2.24 2.69 -20.42
CA ARG A 244 1.36 1.75 -19.70
C ARG A 244 1.02 2.21 -18.29
N ALA A 245 1.50 3.39 -17.88
CA ALA A 245 1.28 3.93 -16.57
C ALA A 245 -0.20 4.21 -16.30
N SER A 246 -0.68 3.81 -15.12
CA SER A 246 -2.02 4.16 -14.64
C SER A 246 -2.14 5.66 -14.36
N GLY A 247 -3.37 6.16 -14.27
CA GLY A 247 -3.61 7.57 -13.93
C GLY A 247 -3.00 8.00 -12.59
N ASP A 248 -2.99 7.11 -11.60
CA ASP A 248 -2.34 7.33 -10.31
C ASP A 248 -0.81 7.37 -10.43
N GLN A 249 -0.23 6.43 -11.18
CA GLN A 249 1.22 6.40 -11.42
C GLN A 249 1.68 7.67 -12.13
N LEU A 250 0.95 8.15 -13.14
CA LEU A 250 1.24 9.42 -13.81
C LEU A 250 1.15 10.62 -12.86
N ARG A 251 0.18 10.64 -11.93
CA ARG A 251 0.09 11.68 -10.90
C ARG A 251 1.30 11.65 -9.96
N GLN A 252 1.73 10.46 -9.53
CA GLN A 252 2.90 10.29 -8.68
C GLN A 252 4.19 10.74 -9.39
N MET A 253 4.42 10.29 -10.63
CA MET A 253 5.54 10.73 -11.46
C MET A 253 5.56 12.26 -11.61
N ARG A 254 4.41 12.89 -11.87
CA ARG A 254 4.32 14.36 -11.96
C ARG A 254 4.73 15.05 -10.66
N ARG A 255 4.37 14.51 -9.50
CA ARG A 255 4.80 15.05 -8.19
C ARG A 255 6.33 14.96 -8.03
N VAL A 256 6.93 13.84 -8.42
CA VAL A 256 8.39 13.64 -8.37
C VAL A 256 9.14 14.57 -9.33
N VAL A 257 8.59 14.81 -10.52
CA VAL A 257 9.22 15.67 -11.56
C VAL A 257 8.96 17.17 -11.34
N ALA A 258 7.91 17.55 -10.61
CA ALA A 258 7.52 18.95 -10.42
C ALA A 258 8.66 19.89 -9.93
N PRO A 259 9.52 19.51 -8.97
CA PRO A 259 10.64 20.34 -8.55
C PRO A 259 11.68 20.58 -9.65
N LEU A 260 11.98 19.56 -10.46
CA LEU A 260 12.90 19.66 -11.60
C LEU A 260 12.30 20.57 -12.69
N ALA A 261 11.02 20.39 -13.01
CA ALA A 261 10.32 21.23 -13.97
C ALA A 261 10.36 22.71 -13.56
N ARG A 262 10.15 23.01 -12.27
CA ARG A 262 10.25 24.38 -11.72
C ARG A 262 11.67 24.95 -11.83
N THR A 263 12.69 24.13 -11.59
CA THR A 263 14.11 24.52 -11.70
C THR A 263 14.50 24.80 -13.16
N LEU A 264 14.03 23.98 -14.10
CA LEU A 264 14.25 24.20 -15.53
C LEU A 264 13.51 25.44 -16.03
N ALA A 265 12.25 25.62 -15.61
CA ALA A 265 11.45 26.79 -15.98
C ALA A 265 12.09 28.11 -15.52
N THR A 266 12.60 28.15 -14.29
CA THR A 266 13.31 29.32 -13.74
C THR A 266 14.60 29.61 -14.50
N ARG A 267 15.43 28.59 -14.77
CA ARG A 267 16.64 28.76 -15.60
C ARG A 267 16.31 29.26 -17.00
N LEU A 268 15.29 28.70 -17.64
CA LEU A 268 14.84 29.12 -18.97
C LEU A 268 14.33 30.57 -18.95
N ALA A 269 13.58 30.96 -17.92
CA ALA A 269 13.08 32.32 -17.75
C ALA A 269 14.22 33.34 -17.58
N VAL A 270 15.25 33.02 -16.79
CA VAL A 270 16.45 33.85 -16.63
C VAL A 270 17.19 33.99 -17.96
N ARG A 271 17.41 32.88 -18.68
CA ARG A 271 18.05 32.91 -20.01
C ARG A 271 17.26 33.76 -21.00
N ARG A 272 15.92 33.61 -21.02
CA ARG A 272 15.03 34.42 -21.87
C ARG A 272 15.07 35.91 -21.51
N ARG A 273 15.09 36.27 -20.21
CA ARG A 273 15.23 37.67 -19.78
C ARG A 273 16.56 38.26 -20.22
N ARG A 274 17.67 37.55 -20.04
CA ARG A 274 19.00 37.99 -20.52
C ARG A 274 19.04 38.16 -22.04
N ALA A 275 18.45 37.22 -22.78
CA ALA A 275 18.37 37.32 -24.24
C ALA A 275 17.49 38.50 -24.71
N ARG A 276 16.37 38.79 -24.01
CA ARG A 276 15.48 39.91 -24.31
C ARG A 276 16.00 41.28 -23.86
N ALA A 277 16.95 41.32 -22.92
CA ALA A 277 17.59 42.55 -22.50
C ALA A 277 18.41 43.19 -23.63
N GLY A 278 18.66 42.49 -24.74
CA GLY A 278 19.41 43.00 -25.88
C GLY A 278 20.83 43.45 -25.52
N ALA A 279 21.61 43.88 -26.50
CA ALA A 279 22.80 44.69 -26.23
C ALA A 279 22.38 46.16 -26.34
N ILE A 280 22.76 47.01 -25.39
CA ILE A 280 22.43 48.45 -25.46
C ILE A 280 23.14 49.05 -26.68
N ASP A 281 22.38 49.69 -27.58
CA ASP A 281 22.95 50.52 -28.63
C ASP A 281 23.38 51.85 -28.00
N LEU A 282 24.63 51.90 -27.56
CA LEU A 282 25.24 53.05 -26.89
C LEU A 282 25.06 54.35 -27.70
N ARG A 283 25.14 54.27 -29.04
CA ARG A 283 25.08 55.47 -29.90
C ARG A 283 23.65 56.01 -29.98
N LYS A 284 22.67 55.13 -30.19
CA LYS A 284 21.25 55.55 -30.18
C LYS A 284 20.78 55.98 -28.80
N THR A 285 21.26 55.31 -27.75
CA THR A 285 20.93 55.65 -26.36
C THR A 285 21.45 57.03 -26.00
N LEU A 286 22.76 57.31 -26.19
CA LEU A 286 23.34 58.63 -25.93
C LEU A 286 22.66 59.75 -26.73
N ARG A 287 22.31 59.48 -27.99
CA ARG A 287 21.59 60.45 -28.82
C ARG A 287 20.18 60.76 -28.30
N LYS A 288 19.46 59.75 -27.82
CA LYS A 288 18.12 59.91 -27.23
C LYS A 288 18.17 60.65 -25.89
N SER A 289 19.26 60.49 -25.14
CA SER A 289 19.48 61.09 -23.82
C SER A 289 20.08 62.51 -23.85
N MET A 290 20.24 63.10 -25.04
CA MET A 290 20.75 64.47 -25.16
C MET A 290 19.81 65.51 -24.54
N SER A 291 18.49 65.26 -24.57
CA SER A 291 17.50 66.13 -23.93
C SER A 291 17.58 66.13 -22.41
N THR A 292 18.11 65.06 -21.81
CA THR A 292 18.31 64.89 -20.36
C THR A 292 19.74 65.22 -19.94
N GLY A 293 20.44 66.07 -20.70
CA GLY A 293 21.81 66.48 -20.39
C GLY A 293 22.86 65.37 -20.54
N GLY A 294 22.55 64.31 -21.29
CA GLY A 294 23.44 63.17 -21.52
C GLY A 294 23.29 62.02 -20.52
N VAL A 295 22.37 62.13 -19.55
CA VAL A 295 22.09 61.05 -18.59
C VAL A 295 21.15 60.02 -19.23
N PRO A 296 21.58 58.74 -19.39
CA PRO A 296 20.78 57.72 -20.05
C PRO A 296 19.66 57.17 -19.16
N ILE A 297 18.52 57.88 -19.16
CA ILE A 297 17.30 57.48 -18.46
C ILE A 297 16.55 56.39 -19.24
N ASP A 298 16.48 56.53 -20.57
CA ASP A 298 15.84 55.55 -21.48
C ASP A 298 16.89 54.87 -22.37
N VAL A 299 17.15 53.58 -22.12
CA VAL A 299 18.10 52.78 -22.92
C VAL A 299 17.47 52.26 -24.21
N VAL A 300 18.22 52.33 -25.31
CA VAL A 300 17.82 51.77 -26.61
C VAL A 300 18.55 50.44 -26.80
N LEU A 301 17.79 49.36 -27.01
CA LEU A 301 18.31 48.01 -27.22
C LEU A 301 18.56 47.74 -28.72
N ARG A 302 19.57 46.90 -29.04
CA ARG A 302 19.81 46.35 -30.38
C ARG A 302 18.81 45.27 -30.75
#